data_AF-A0A6P2CZB3-F1
#
_entry.id   AF-A0A6P2CZB3-F1
#
_cell.length_a   1.000
_cell.length_b   1.000
_cell.length_c   1.000
_cell.angle_alpha   90.00
_cell.angle_beta   90.00
_cell.angle_gamma   90.00
#
_symmetry.space_group_name_H-M   'P 1'
#
loop_
_entity.id
_entity.type
_entity.pdbx_description
1 polymer ?
#
loop_
_entity_poly.entity_id
_entity_poly.type
_entity_poly.pdbx_seq_one_letter_code
_entity_poly.pdbx_strand_id
1 'polypeptide(L)' 'MSAKTLTVQQRKSIFHALVDVQDARTVTIADSKKEIASRYHITKEQVELIEREGLAKDWPPLA' A
#
# COMPACT_ATOMS: atom_id res chain seq x y z
N MET A 1 -19.20 9.96 -8.83
CA MET A 1 -18.36 9.63 -7.65
C MET A 1 -16.97 10.15 -7.96
N SER A 2 -16.54 11.28 -7.37
CA SER A 2 -15.22 11.85 -7.64
C SER A 2 -14.16 10.85 -7.22
N ALA A 3 -13.58 10.14 -8.19
CA ALA A 3 -12.41 9.29 -7.97
C ALA A 3 -11.30 10.21 -7.47
N LYS A 4 -11.17 10.34 -6.15
CA LYS A 4 -10.05 11.04 -5.53
C LYS A 4 -8.79 10.28 -5.95
N THR A 5 -8.13 10.78 -6.98
CA THR A 5 -6.86 10.26 -7.45
C THR A 5 -5.91 10.32 -6.27
N LEU A 6 -5.44 9.17 -5.78
CA LEU A 6 -4.47 9.11 -4.69
C LEU A 6 -3.24 9.92 -5.10
N THR A 7 -2.84 10.88 -4.29
CA THR A 7 -1.61 11.64 -4.55
C THR A 7 -0.39 10.74 -4.40
N VAL A 8 0.74 11.13 -4.98
CA VAL A 8 2.00 10.36 -4.83
C VAL A 8 2.34 10.18 -3.35
N GLN A 9 2.11 11.19 -2.52
CA GLN A 9 2.35 11.11 -1.08
C GLN A 9 1.46 10.06 -0.41
N GLN A 10 0.17 10.01 -0.75
CA GLN A 10 -0.75 9.00 -0.21
C GLN A 10 -0.34 7.58 -0.64
N ARG A 11 0.05 7.41 -1.92
CA ARG A 11 0.52 6.10 -2.41
C ARG A 11 1.79 5.65 -1.70
N LYS A 12 2.74 6.56 -1.45
CA LYS A 12 3.93 6.27 -0.63
C LYS A 12 3.56 5.86 0.80
N SER A 13 2.62 6.54 1.44
CA SER A 13 2.15 6.17 2.78
C SER A 13 1.46 4.80 2.81
N ILE A 14 0.68 4.46 1.77
CA ILE A 14 0.04 3.15 1.63
C ILE A 14 1.10 2.06 1.42
N PHE A 15 2.07 2.29 0.53
CA PHE A 15 3.19 1.38 0.29
C PHE A 15 3.95 1.10 1.58
N HIS A 16 4.26 2.14 2.34
CA HIS A 16 4.94 2.02 3.62
C HIS A 16 4.18 1.14 4.60
N ALA A 17 2.91 1.46 4.83
CA ALA A 17 2.08 0.69 5.75
C ALA A 17 1.96 -0.78 5.31
N LEU A 18 1.93 -1.05 4.01
CA LEU A 18 1.95 -2.41 3.49
C LEU A 18 3.26 -3.13 3.82
N VAL A 19 4.41 -2.47 3.64
CA VAL A 19 5.72 -3.02 3.99
C VAL A 19 5.83 -3.26 5.49
N ASP A 20 5.40 -2.31 6.33
CA ASP A 20 5.40 -2.46 7.80
C ASP A 20 4.62 -3.69 8.26
N VAL A 21 3.42 -3.88 7.71
CA VAL A 21 2.55 -5.03 8.06
C VAL A 21 3.17 -6.35 7.58
N GLN A 22 3.81 -6.36 6.41
CA GLN A 22 4.50 -7.54 5.90
C GLN A 22 5.79 -7.85 6.70
N ASP A 23 6.54 -6.84 7.12
CA ASP A 23 7.77 -6.97 7.89
C ASP A 23 7.51 -7.44 9.33
N ALA A 24 6.37 -7.06 9.90
CA ALA A 24 5.91 -7.60 11.18
C ALA A 24 5.72 -9.14 11.14
N ARG A 25 5.62 -9.76 9.95
CA ARG A 25 5.44 -11.20 9.71
C ARG A 25 4.28 -11.83 10.50
N THR A 26 3.31 -11.02 10.90
CA THR A 26 2.14 -11.45 11.68
C THR A 26 1.03 -11.99 10.81
N VAL A 27 0.98 -11.58 9.54
CA VAL A 27 -0.07 -11.93 8.57
C VAL A 27 0.53 -12.31 7.23
N THR A 28 -0.24 -13.03 6.41
CA THR A 28 0.19 -13.34 5.04
C THR A 28 0.21 -12.09 4.16
N ILE A 29 0.95 -12.12 3.04
CA ILE A 29 0.97 -11.03 2.05
C ILE A 29 -0.45 -10.73 1.51
N ALA A 30 -1.30 -11.75 1.38
CA ALA A 30 -2.67 -11.57 0.90
C ALA A 30 -3.55 -10.85 1.93
N ASP A 31 -3.39 -11.20 3.21
CA ASP A 31 -4.12 -10.60 4.31
C ASP A 31 -3.65 -9.17 4.58
N SER A 32 -2.34 -8.90 4.50
CA SER A 32 -1.80 -7.55 4.64
C SER A 32 -2.36 -6.61 3.57
N LYS A 33 -2.44 -7.03 2.31
CA LYS A 33 -3.06 -6.23 1.24
C LYS A 33 -4.54 -5.95 1.51
N LYS A 34 -5.28 -6.93 2.04
CA LYS A 34 -6.70 -6.76 2.39
C LYS A 34 -6.88 -5.80 3.56
N GLU A 35 -6.03 -5.89 4.58
CA GLU A 35 -6.02 -4.99 5.72
C GLU A 35 -5.73 -3.55 5.29
N ILE A 36 -4.69 -3.34 4.49
CA ILE A 36 -4.32 -2.02 3.95
C ILE A 36 -5.43 -1.46 3.05
N ALA A 37 -6.01 -2.28 2.19
CA ALA A 37 -7.13 -1.86 1.35
C ALA A 37 -8.30 -1.33 2.20
N SER A 38 -8.66 -2.06 3.25
CA SER A 38 -9.70 -1.65 4.20
C SER A 38 -9.33 -0.38 4.97
N ARG A 39 -8.10 -0.31 5.52
CA ARG A 39 -7.60 0.83 6.31
C ARG A 39 -7.62 2.13 5.51
N TYR A 40 -7.20 2.08 4.25
CA TYR A 40 -7.11 3.25 3.38
C TYR A 40 -8.35 3.47 2.50
N HIS A 41 -9.39 2.63 2.64
CA HIS A 41 -10.64 2.72 1.88
C HIS A 41 -10.40 2.69 0.36
N ILE A 42 -9.48 1.83 -0.08
CA ILE A 42 -9.10 1.63 -1.47
C ILE A 42 -9.31 0.18 -1.87
N THR A 43 -9.28 -0.12 -3.17
CA THR A 43 -9.42 -1.50 -3.63
C THR A 43 -8.11 -2.26 -3.52
N LYS A 44 -8.18 -3.59 -3.50
CA LYS A 44 -6.99 -4.45 -3.49
C LYS A 44 -6.12 -4.21 -4.73
N GLU A 45 -6.76 -4.01 -5.89
CA GLU A 45 -6.08 -3.70 -7.14
C GLU A 45 -5.29 -2.39 -7.05
N GLN A 46 -5.83 -1.38 -6.34
CA GLN A 46 -5.10 -0.13 -6.07
C GLN A 46 -3.89 -0.38 -5.17
N VAL A 47 -4.00 -1.22 -4.13
CA VAL A 47 -2.86 -1.60 -3.29
C VAL A 47 -1.78 -2.30 -4.11
N GLU A 48 -2.16 -3.24 -4.99
CA GLU A 48 -1.22 -3.94 -5.87
C GLU A 48 -0.53 -3.01 -6.88
N LEU A 49 -1.26 -2.03 -7.44
CA LEU A 49 -0.67 -1.01 -8.29
C LEU A 49 0.35 -0.15 -7.54
N ILE A 50 0.04 0.22 -6.31
CA ILE A 50 0.92 1.00 -5.43
C ILE A 50 2.17 0.20 -5.06
N GLU A 51 2.03 -1.08 -4.74
CA GLU A 51 3.13 -2.00 -4.47
C GLU A 51 4.06 -2.09 -5.67
N ARG A 52 3.51 -2.32 -6.86
CA ARG A 52 4.30 -2.35 -8.12
C ARG A 52 4.97 -1.01 -8.40
N GLU A 53 4.29 0.10 -8.19
CA GLU A 53 4.86 1.44 -8.35
C GLU A 53 6.00 1.70 -7.36
N GLY A 54 5.82 1.31 -6.09
CA GLY A 54 6.83 1.47 -5.04
C GLY A 54 8.08 0.65 -5.30
N LEU A 55 7.92 -0.59 -5.74
CA LEU A 55 9.04 -1.45 -6.19
C LEU A 55 9.71 -0.89 -7.45
N ALA A 56 8.95 -0.43 -8.44
CA ALA A 56 9.50 0.11 -9.68
C ALA A 56 10.21 1.46 -9.51
N LYS A 57 9.85 2.22 -8.47
CA LYS A 57 10.42 3.53 -8.16
C LYS A 57 11.39 3.51 -6.99
N ASP A 58 11.76 2.32 -6.50
CA ASP A 58 12.60 2.11 -5.33
C ASP A 58 12.21 3.04 -4.18
N TRP A 59 10.92 3.11 -3.85
CA TRP A 59 10.46 3.95 -2.76
C TRP A 59 11.09 3.46 -1.46
N PRO A 60 11.83 4.33 -0.74
CA PRO A 60 12.45 3.93 0.51
C PRO A 60 11.35 3.59 1.52
N PRO A 61 11.57 2.60 2.40
CA PRO A 61 10.82 2.57 3.66
C PRO A 61 11.03 3.92 4.36
N LEU A 62 9.96 4.51 4.89
CA LEU A 62 10.04 5.80 5.57
C LEU A 62 10.84 5.52 6.85
N ALA A 63 12.09 5.99 6.84
CA ALA A 63 13.00 5.92 7.98
C ALA A 63 12.48 6.72 9.18
#